data_AF-A0A7C4TQ72-F1
#
_entry.id   AF-A0A7C4TQ72-F1
#
_cell.length_a   1.000
_cell.length_b   1.000
_cell.length_c   1.000
_cell.angle_alpha   90.00
_cell.angle_beta   90.00
_cell.angle_gamma   90.00
#
_symmetry.space_group_name_H-M   'P 1'
#
loop_
_entity.id
_entity.type
_entity.pdbx_description
1 polymer ?
#
loop_
_entity_poly.entity_id
_entity_poly.type
_entity_poly.pdbx_seq_one_letter_code
_entity_poly.pdbx_strand_id
1 'polypeptide(L)'
;MRQMAHGGNLAWAAALAGCSPSAIVDFSASISPLGPPSSALVAIESQLVNLRHYPDPDYCELRLALGKFHQLPPEWILPGNGSAELLTLAGKELAELAATAFIT
;
A
#
# COMPACT_ATOMS: atom_id res chain seq x y z
N MET A 1 -5.44 -18.77 -20.89
CA MET A 1 -5.67 -18.12 -19.58
C MET A 1 -4.71 -16.93 -19.49
N ARG A 2 -5.19 -15.73 -19.13
CA ARG A 2 -4.37 -14.51 -19.08
C ARG A 2 -3.36 -14.63 -17.93
N GLN A 3 -2.08 -14.37 -18.21
CA GLN A 3 -1.05 -14.32 -17.17
C GLN A 3 -1.39 -13.20 -16.18
N MET A 4 -1.40 -13.49 -14.88
CA MET A 4 -1.62 -12.47 -13.85
C MET A 4 -0.33 -11.68 -13.66
N ALA A 5 -0.47 -10.35 -13.58
CA ALA A 5 0.68 -9.46 -13.35
C ALA A 5 1.17 -9.48 -11.88
N HIS A 6 0.31 -9.88 -10.93
CA HIS A 6 0.59 -9.89 -9.49
C HIS A 6 -0.06 -11.10 -8.81
N GLY A 7 0.45 -11.49 -7.63
CA GLY A 7 -0.17 -12.48 -6.74
C GLY A 7 -1.37 -11.93 -5.95
N GLY A 8 -1.94 -12.74 -5.06
CA GLY A 8 -3.05 -12.34 -4.17
C GLY A 8 -4.46 -12.57 -4.71
N ASN A 9 -4.60 -13.06 -5.95
CA ASN A 9 -5.91 -13.26 -6.56
C ASN A 9 -6.55 -14.60 -6.17
N LEU A 10 -7.09 -14.65 -4.95
CA LEU A 10 -7.76 -15.84 -4.40
C LEU A 10 -8.96 -16.30 -5.23
N ALA A 11 -9.73 -15.37 -5.81
CA ALA A 11 -10.91 -15.72 -6.61
C ALA A 11 -10.52 -16.48 -7.88
N TRP A 12 -9.47 -16.01 -8.58
CA TRP A 12 -8.91 -16.72 -9.73
C TRP A 12 -8.33 -18.08 -9.35
N ALA A 13 -7.55 -18.13 -8.26
CA ALA A 13 -6.93 -19.37 -7.80
C ALA A 13 -7.98 -20.43 -7.44
N ALA A 14 -9.04 -20.02 -6.74
CA ALA A 14 -10.17 -20.86 -6.38
C ALA A 14 -10.97 -21.36 -7.59
N ALA A 15 -11.21 -20.48 -8.57
CA ALA A 15 -11.87 -20.85 -9.82
C ALA A 15 -11.05 -21.89 -10.61
N LEU A 16 -9.73 -21.73 -10.66
CA LEU A 16 -8.82 -22.69 -11.29
C LEU A 16 -8.78 -24.04 -10.55
N ALA A 17 -8.82 -24.00 -9.21
CA ALA A 17 -8.77 -25.19 -8.36
C ALA A 17 -10.14 -25.89 -8.19
N GLY A 18 -11.24 -25.26 -8.61
CA GLY A 18 -12.59 -25.79 -8.43
C GLY A 18 -13.04 -25.84 -6.96
N CYS A 19 -12.58 -24.89 -6.13
CA CYS A 19 -12.88 -24.85 -4.70
C CYS A 19 -13.38 -23.47 -4.23
N SER A 20 -13.73 -23.37 -2.95
CA SER A 20 -13.99 -22.08 -2.31
C SER A 20 -12.70 -21.27 -2.16
N PRO A 21 -12.70 -19.93 -2.30
CA PRO A 21 -11.57 -19.07 -1.95
C PRO A 21 -11.05 -19.27 -0.54
N SER A 22 -11.93 -19.58 0.42
CA SER A 22 -11.54 -19.84 1.82
C SER A 22 -10.76 -21.14 2.02
N ALA A 23 -10.74 -22.03 1.03
CA ALA A 23 -9.94 -23.25 1.05
C ALA A 23 -8.50 -23.05 0.54
N ILE A 24 -8.19 -21.86 -0.01
CA ILE A 24 -6.86 -21.53 -0.51
C ILE A 24 -6.03 -20.94 0.63
N VAL A 25 -4.86 -21.54 0.87
CA VAL A 25 -3.80 -20.92 1.67
C VAL A 25 -2.89 -20.15 0.71
N ASP A 26 -2.91 -18.82 0.79
CA ASP A 26 -2.23 -17.97 -0.18
C ASP A 26 -0.76 -17.72 0.19
N PHE A 27 0.16 -18.21 -0.65
CA PHE A 27 1.59 -17.93 -0.59
C PHE A 27 2.06 -17.01 -1.73
N SER A 28 1.14 -16.47 -2.54
CA SER A 28 1.45 -15.65 -3.71
C SER A 28 1.57 -14.15 -3.40
N ALA A 29 1.15 -13.72 -2.21
CA ALA A 29 1.25 -12.34 -1.73
C ALA A 29 1.95 -12.27 -0.36
N SER A 30 2.88 -11.33 -0.22
CA SER A 30 3.63 -11.09 1.01
C SER A 30 2.81 -10.28 2.02
N ILE A 31 1.80 -10.90 2.62
CA ILE A 31 0.92 -10.26 3.61
C ILE A 31 1.20 -10.87 5.00
N SER A 32 1.16 -10.04 6.04
CA SER A 32 1.31 -10.52 7.42
C SER A 32 0.20 -11.52 7.77
N PRO A 33 0.52 -12.74 8.26
CA PRO A 33 -0.48 -13.72 8.65
C PRO A 33 -1.20 -13.36 9.96
N LEU A 34 -0.71 -12.35 10.69
CA LEU A 34 -1.31 -11.88 11.96
C LEU A 34 -2.56 -11.03 11.74
N GLY A 35 -2.86 -10.66 10.49
CA GLY A 35 -3.90 -9.70 10.17
C GLY A 35 -3.51 -8.26 10.53
N PRO A 36 -4.44 -7.30 10.32
CA PRO A 36 -4.22 -5.91 10.68
C PRO A 36 -4.18 -5.72 12.21
N PRO A 37 -3.38 -4.78 12.73
CA PRO A 37 -3.40 -4.45 14.16
C PRO A 37 -4.78 -4.01 14.64
N SER A 38 -5.19 -4.43 15.84
CA SER A 38 -6.50 -4.06 16.42
C SER A 38 -6.68 -2.56 16.56
N SER A 39 -5.62 -1.83 16.90
CA SER A 39 -5.63 -0.36 16.97
C SER A 39 -5.95 0.30 15.63
N ALA A 40 -5.49 -0.28 14.52
CA ALA A 40 -5.78 0.22 13.18
C ALA A 40 -7.26 -0.01 12.80
N LEU A 41 -7.80 -1.20 13.12
CA LEU A 41 -9.22 -1.50 12.89
C LEU A 41 -10.13 -0.53 13.66
N VAL A 42 -9.86 -0.32 14.95
CA VAL A 42 -10.63 0.62 15.79
C VAL A 42 -10.54 2.06 15.26
N ALA A 43 -9.34 2.49 14.83
CA ALA A 43 -9.16 3.81 14.24
C ALA A 43 -9.99 3.98 12.95
N ILE A 44 -9.96 2.99 12.05
CA ILE A 44 -10.75 3.01 10.81
C ILE A 44 -12.25 3.09 11.14
N GLU A 45 -12.75 2.20 12.00
CA GLU A 45 -14.16 2.14 12.37
C GLU A 45 -14.65 3.46 12.99
N SER A 46 -13.86 4.04 13.90
CA SER A 46 -14.23 5.32 14.55
C SER A 46 -14.26 6.52 13.59
N GLN A 47 -13.60 6.43 12.44
CA GLN A 47 -13.42 7.54 11.50
C GLN A 47 -14.28 7.42 10.23
N LEU A 48 -15.08 6.36 10.08
CA LEU A 48 -15.91 6.14 8.88
C LEU A 48 -16.81 7.34 8.54
N VAL A 49 -17.33 8.05 9.55
CA VAL A 49 -18.17 9.25 9.36
C VAL A 49 -17.45 10.39 8.64
N ASN A 50 -16.12 10.43 8.71
CA ASN A 50 -15.31 11.48 8.10
C ASN A 50 -15.05 11.25 6.60
N LEU A 51 -15.37 10.08 6.05
CA LEU A 51 -15.24 9.79 4.61
C LEU A 51 -16.11 10.68 3.71
N ARG A 52 -17.07 11.42 4.28
CA ARG A 52 -17.87 12.43 3.56
C ARG A 52 -17.08 13.69 3.19
N HIS A 53 -15.88 13.87 3.74
CA HIS A 53 -15.01 14.99 3.45
C HIS A 53 -13.78 14.51 2.66
N TYR A 54 -13.22 15.39 1.83
CA TYR A 54 -11.88 15.16 1.30
C TYR A 54 -10.87 15.11 2.46
N PRO A 55 -9.83 14.26 2.36
CA PRO A 55 -8.75 14.25 3.34
C PRO A 55 -7.98 15.58 3.32
N ASP A 56 -7.21 15.84 4.36
CA ASP A 56 -6.21 16.91 4.36
C ASP A 56 -5.24 16.72 3.18
N PRO A 57 -5.19 17.65 2.21
CA PRO A 57 -4.33 17.52 1.04
C PRO A 57 -2.84 17.54 1.41
N ASP A 58 -2.48 18.09 2.56
CA ASP A 58 -1.10 18.20 3.02
C ASP A 58 -0.64 17.00 3.87
N TYR A 59 -1.59 16.13 4.25
CA TYR A 59 -1.36 14.97 5.12
C TYR A 59 -0.59 15.33 6.41
N CYS A 60 -0.87 16.48 7.01
CA CYS A 60 -0.06 17.06 8.08
C CYS A 60 0.12 16.10 9.26
N GLU A 61 -0.97 15.53 9.78
CA GLU A 61 -0.92 14.62 10.93
C GLU A 61 -0.13 13.34 10.63
N LEU A 62 -0.30 12.77 9.43
CA LEU A 62 0.40 11.56 9.01
C LEU A 62 1.91 11.81 8.88
N ARG A 63 2.30 12.93 8.26
CA ARG A 63 3.71 13.32 8.09
C ARG A 63 4.38 13.55 9.44
N LEU A 64 3.71 14.23 10.37
CA LEU A 64 4.22 14.44 11.73
C LEU A 64 4.37 13.11 12.50
N ALA A 65 3.38 12.22 12.41
CA ALA A 65 3.42 10.92 13.07
C ALA A 65 4.56 10.04 12.55
N LEU A 66 4.72 9.94 11.22
CA LEU A 66 5.79 9.18 10.59
C LEU A 66 7.16 9.83 10.83
N GLY A 67 7.26 11.16 10.81
CA GLY A 67 8.50 11.89 11.08
C GLY A 67 8.99 11.63 12.50
N LYS A 68 8.08 11.65 13.49
CA LYS A 68 8.40 11.28 14.87
C LYS A 68 8.85 9.82 14.99
N PHE A 69 8.16 8.89 14.32
CA PHE A 69 8.47 7.46 14.39
C PHE A 69 9.84 7.14 13.77
N HIS A 70 10.14 7.71 12.60
CA HIS A 70 11.39 7.48 11.87
C HIS A 70 12.53 8.43 12.26
N GLN A 71 12.28 9.43 13.11
CA GLN A 71 13.23 10.49 13.46
C GLN A 71 13.70 11.28 12.23
N LEU A 72 12.75 11.61 11.34
CA LEU A 72 12.99 12.35 10.11
C LEU A 72 12.20 13.65 10.08
N PRO A 73 12.70 14.69 9.38
CA PRO A 73 11.92 15.89 9.13
C PRO A 73 10.63 15.55 8.35
N PRO A 74 9.44 16.05 8.75
CA PRO A 74 8.17 15.77 8.06
C PRO A 74 8.18 16.17 6.57
N GLU A 75 9.00 17.15 6.20
CA GLU A 75 9.22 17.58 4.83
C GLU A 75 9.81 16.49 3.93
N TRP A 76 10.48 15.48 4.50
CA TRP A 76 11.06 14.34 3.75
C TRP A 76 10.07 13.20 3.52
N ILE A 77 8.84 13.33 4.03
CA ILE A 77 7.84 12.27 3.99
C ILE A 77 6.76 12.65 2.98
N LEU A 78 6.61 11.81 1.96
CA LEU A 78 5.54 11.88 0.97
C LEU A 78 4.63 10.64 1.11
N PRO A 79 3.46 10.78 1.74
CA PRO A 79 2.45 9.73 1.72
C PRO A 79 1.98 9.44 0.30
N GLY A 80 1.74 8.17 -0.02
CA GLY A 80 1.19 7.74 -1.30
C GLY A 80 0.15 6.63 -1.12
N ASN A 81 -0.67 6.40 -2.13
CA ASN A 81 -1.70 5.36 -2.19
C ASN A 81 -1.07 3.98 -2.46
N GLY A 82 -0.17 3.58 -1.57
CA GLY A 82 0.70 2.41 -1.73
C GLY A 82 2.02 2.71 -2.43
N SER A 83 3.03 1.89 -2.16
CA SER A 83 4.39 2.11 -2.68
C SER A 83 4.49 2.10 -4.20
N ALA A 84 3.60 1.37 -4.89
CA ALA A 84 3.58 1.31 -6.35
C ALA A 84 3.36 2.69 -7.01
N GLU A 85 2.53 3.55 -6.40
CA GLU A 85 2.34 4.93 -6.87
C GLU A 85 3.64 5.72 -6.74
N LEU A 86 4.27 5.67 -5.55
CA LEU A 86 5.51 6.40 -5.27
C LEU A 86 6.65 5.94 -6.18
N LEU A 87 6.78 4.64 -6.43
CA LEU A 87 7.77 4.09 -7.37
C LEU A 87 7.50 4.55 -8.81
N THR A 88 6.23 4.63 -9.21
CA THR A 88 5.86 5.13 -10.54
C THR A 88 6.20 6.61 -10.68
N LEU A 89 5.90 7.43 -9.67
CA LEU A 89 6.23 8.85 -9.65
C LEU A 89 7.75 9.07 -9.69
N ALA A 90 8.50 8.38 -8.83
CA ALA A 90 9.95 8.44 -8.82
C ALA A 90 10.54 8.01 -10.17
N GLY A 91 10.03 6.92 -10.77
CA GLY A 91 10.48 6.47 -12.08
C GLY A 91 10.22 7.49 -13.20
N LYS A 92 9.06 8.16 -13.18
CA LYS A 92 8.72 9.22 -14.14
C LYS A 92 9.65 10.42 -14.02
N GLU A 93 9.81 10.94 -12.80
CA GLU A 93 10.64 12.12 -12.52
C GLU A 93 12.10 11.86 -12.89
N LEU A 94 12.65 10.71 -12.46
CA LEU A 94 14.04 10.38 -12.70
C LEU A 94 14.34 10.11 -14.18
N ALA A 95 13.34 9.71 -14.98
CA ALA A 95 13.51 9.48 -16.42
C ALA A 95 13.72 10.76 -17.23
N GLU A 96 13.47 11.94 -16.65
CA GLU A 96 13.76 13.23 -17.28
C GLU A 96 15.26 13.60 -17.20
N LEU A 97 16.02 12.91 -16.36
CA LEU A 97 17.45 13.12 -16.22
C LEU A 97 18.23 12.51 -17.39
N ALA A 98 19.38 13.08 -17.71
CA ALA A 98 20.25 12.59 -18.79
C ALA A 98 20.73 11.13 -18.57
N ALA A 99 20.81 10.71 -17.30
CA ALA A 99 21.06 9.33 -16.93
C ALA A 99 20.44 9.05 -15.55
N THR A 100 19.85 7.86 -15.41
CA THR A 100 19.33 7.33 -14.14
C THR A 100 20.01 5.99 -13.87
N ALA A 101 20.51 5.79 -12.66
CA ALA A 101 21.06 4.50 -12.22
C ALA A 101 20.30 4.01 -11.00
N PHE A 102 19.90 2.74 -11.01
CA PHE A 102 19.36 2.07 -9.84
C PHE A 102 20.50 1.31 -9.17
N ILE A 103 20.82 1.66 -7.92
CA ILE A 103 21.86 1.01 -7.12
C ILE A 103 21.16 0.18 -6.06
N THR A 104 21.35 -1.14 -6.10
CA THR A 104 20.84 -2.11 -5.12
C THR A 104 21.98 -2.70 -4.31
#